data_AF-A0A4Z0QYH3-F1
#
_entry.id   AF-A0A4Z0QYH3-F1
#
_cell.length_a   1.000
_cell.length_b   1.000
_cell.length_c   1.000
_cell.angle_alpha   90.00
_cell.angle_beta   90.00
_cell.angle_gamma   90.00
#
_symmetry.space_group_name_H-M   'P 1'
#
loop_
_entity.id
_entity.type
_entity.pdbx_description
1 polymer ?
#
loop_
_entity_poly.entity_id
_entity_poly.type
_entity_poly.pdbx_seq_one_letter_code
_entity_poly.pdbx_strand_id
1 'polypeptide(L)'
;MKKFIILLSVVCLIVVTMLTSTLSQVNASVASKIDQNMLSIMDDVSKLATQDSQKLSSNPYDYINNANYKSIVNLGSEALPIIVDRIDQSKEEGLREYILSIAAEEIAKVDLKKDKSEWSSAKGFTKVWKTHLKQIPTNVNNIVVSNESNDKKVQELVLLGTPAIPFIMDKIEQGNAELFPSIDQLLRGNPNFNMSQAIPDKLDWVKKNKSQFNNLRELVGTES
;
A
#
# COMPACT_ATOMS: atom_id res chain seq x y z
N MET A 1 31.49 30.05 17.36
CA MET A 1 30.59 29.93 16.19
C MET A 1 31.05 28.86 15.19
N LYS A 2 32.23 28.96 14.53
CA LYS A 2 32.70 27.93 13.57
C LYS A 2 32.73 26.49 14.12
N LYS A 3 33.24 26.27 15.34
CA LYS A 3 33.28 24.92 15.95
C LYS A 3 31.89 24.34 16.25
N PHE A 4 30.89 25.19 16.51
CA PHE A 4 29.51 24.78 16.79
C PHE A 4 28.76 24.42 15.49
N ILE A 5 29.04 25.14 14.39
CA ILE A 5 28.51 24.84 13.05
C ILE A 5 29.08 23.52 12.50
N ILE A 6 30.38 23.26 12.70
CA ILE A 6 31.01 22.00 12.29
C ILE A 6 30.47 20.81 13.11
N LEU A 7 30.26 20.98 14.42
CA LEU A 7 29.66 19.94 15.25
C LEU A 7 28.22 19.63 14.79
N LEU A 8 27.42 20.66 14.50
CA LEU A 8 26.05 20.52 14.03
C LEU A 8 25.98 19.83 12.65
N SER A 9 26.91 20.13 11.73
CA SER A 9 26.94 19.48 10.41
C SER A 9 27.33 18.01 10.50
N VAL A 10 28.27 17.65 11.39
CA VAL A 10 28.68 16.25 11.61
C VAL A 10 27.55 15.45 12.25
N VAL A 11 26.83 16.03 13.22
CA VAL A 11 25.66 15.39 13.85
C VAL A 11 24.54 15.18 12.83
N CYS A 12 24.22 16.17 11.98
CA CYS A 12 23.26 15.99 10.89
C CYS A 12 23.69 14.88 9.92
N LEU A 13 24.97 14.80 9.56
CA LEU A 13 25.46 13.77 8.65
C LEU A 13 25.33 12.36 9.25
N ILE A 14 25.61 12.21 10.55
CA ILE A 14 25.46 10.95 11.30
C ILE A 14 23.98 10.56 11.42
N VAL A 15 23.09 11.52 11.69
CA VAL A 15 21.64 11.27 11.75
C VAL A 15 21.12 10.83 10.39
N VAL A 16 21.57 11.47 9.30
CA VAL A 16 21.18 11.09 7.93
C VAL A 16 21.69 9.69 7.57
N THR A 17 22.94 9.33 7.89
CA THR A 17 23.48 7.99 7.59
C THR A 17 22.84 6.88 8.44
N MET A 18 22.48 7.15 9.69
CA MET A 18 21.70 6.22 10.51
C MET A 18 20.26 6.05 9.98
N LEU A 19 19.63 7.12 9.51
CA LEU A 19 18.29 7.05 8.91
C LEU A 19 18.29 6.26 7.60
N THR A 20 19.28 6.44 6.73
CA THR A 20 19.35 5.71 5.45
C THR A 20 19.72 4.23 5.62
N SER A 21 20.57 3.90 6.59
CA SER A 21 20.95 2.50 6.87
C SER A 21 19.80 1.70 7.48
N THR A 22 19.01 2.29 8.39
CA THR A 22 17.81 1.64 8.95
C THR A 22 16.73 1.41 7.89
N LEU A 23 16.45 2.39 7.04
CA LEU A 23 15.52 2.24 5.91
C LEU A 23 15.96 1.13 4.93
N SER A 24 17.26 1.07 4.62
CA SER A 24 17.80 0.04 3.73
C SER A 24 17.65 -1.38 4.32
N GLN A 25 17.85 -1.55 5.63
CA GLN A 25 17.69 -2.83 6.31
C GLN A 25 16.23 -3.29 6.37
N VAL A 26 15.29 -2.36 6.66
CA VAL A 26 13.85 -2.66 6.67
C VAL A 26 13.40 -3.11 5.28
N ASN A 27 13.75 -2.38 4.22
CA ASN A 27 13.40 -2.74 2.85
C ASN A 27 13.98 -4.11 2.44
N ALA A 28 15.23 -4.40 2.82
CA ALA A 28 15.84 -5.71 2.56
C ALA A 28 15.10 -6.85 3.29
N SER A 29 14.66 -6.63 4.52
CA SER A 29 13.85 -7.59 5.28
C SER A 29 12.47 -7.82 4.66
N VAL A 30 11.77 -6.76 4.26
CA VAL A 30 10.45 -6.86 3.60
C VAL A 30 10.58 -7.58 2.26
N ALA A 31 11.55 -7.19 1.42
CA ALA A 31 11.82 -7.83 0.14
C ALA A 31 12.13 -9.33 0.30
N SER A 32 12.98 -9.69 1.27
CA SER A 32 13.30 -11.09 1.55
C SER A 32 12.05 -11.90 1.94
N LYS A 33 11.16 -11.35 2.78
CA LYS A 33 9.90 -12.01 3.14
C LYS A 33 8.98 -12.19 1.94
N ILE A 34 8.86 -11.19 1.07
CA ILE A 34 8.07 -11.31 -0.17
C ILE A 34 8.63 -12.44 -1.02
N ASP A 35 9.94 -12.44 -1.28
CA ASP A 35 10.59 -13.42 -2.15
C ASP A 35 10.49 -14.84 -1.58
N GLN A 36 10.70 -15.04 -0.27
CA GLN A 36 10.57 -16.35 0.38
C GLN A 36 9.15 -16.91 0.32
N ASN A 37 8.15 -16.08 0.61
CA ASN A 37 6.76 -16.50 0.55
C ASN A 37 6.34 -16.79 -0.90
N MET A 38 6.74 -15.95 -1.86
CA MET A 38 6.46 -16.21 -3.28
C MET A 38 7.14 -17.47 -3.80
N LEU A 39 8.39 -17.74 -3.41
CA LEU A 39 9.07 -18.99 -3.74
C LEU A 39 8.30 -20.20 -3.21
N SER A 40 7.80 -20.12 -1.97
CA SER A 40 7.02 -21.19 -1.36
C SER A 40 5.70 -21.43 -2.12
N ILE A 41 5.00 -20.36 -2.53
CA ILE A 41 3.79 -20.47 -3.36
C ILE A 41 4.11 -21.14 -4.71
N MET A 42 5.21 -20.74 -5.38
CA MET A 42 5.59 -21.32 -6.67
C MET A 42 6.08 -22.78 -6.58
N ASP A 43 6.69 -23.14 -5.46
CA ASP A 43 7.07 -24.53 -5.17
C ASP A 43 5.83 -25.42 -4.96
N ASP A 44 4.81 -24.93 -4.24
CA ASP A 44 3.53 -25.63 -4.09
C ASP A 44 2.83 -25.83 -5.44
N VAL A 45 2.83 -24.81 -6.31
CA VAL A 45 2.31 -24.93 -7.69
C VAL A 45 3.09 -25.99 -8.48
N SER A 46 4.41 -25.99 -8.35
CA SER A 46 5.28 -26.93 -9.07
C SER A 46 5.09 -28.38 -8.58
N LYS A 47 4.86 -28.58 -7.28
CA LYS A 47 4.49 -29.87 -6.69
C LYS A 47 3.14 -30.35 -7.22
N LEU A 48 2.14 -29.48 -7.29
CA LEU A 48 0.84 -29.84 -7.89
C LEU A 48 1.00 -30.24 -9.36
N ALA A 49 1.82 -29.51 -10.13
CA ALA A 49 2.09 -29.81 -11.53
C ALA A 49 2.71 -31.21 -11.75
N THR A 50 3.60 -31.63 -10.83
CA THR A 50 4.30 -32.92 -10.93
C THR A 50 3.48 -34.09 -10.39
N GLN A 51 2.62 -33.86 -9.39
CA GLN A 51 1.83 -34.91 -8.76
C GLN A 51 0.49 -35.17 -9.46
N ASP A 52 -0.18 -34.13 -9.93
CA ASP A 52 -1.52 -34.22 -10.52
C ASP A 52 -1.79 -32.99 -11.40
N SER A 53 -1.25 -33.00 -12.62
CA SER A 53 -1.35 -31.87 -13.55
C SER A 53 -2.79 -31.49 -13.93
N GLN A 54 -3.77 -32.39 -13.72
CA GLN A 54 -5.19 -32.11 -13.93
C GLN A 54 -5.77 -31.15 -12.87
N LYS A 55 -5.09 -30.96 -11.73
CA LYS A 55 -5.46 -30.01 -10.70
C LYS A 55 -4.85 -28.62 -10.89
N LEU A 56 -4.02 -28.42 -11.91
CA LEU A 56 -3.52 -27.10 -12.23
C LEU A 56 -4.65 -26.21 -12.75
N SER A 57 -4.84 -25.09 -12.07
CA SER A 57 -5.75 -24.05 -12.52
C SER A 57 -5.03 -23.01 -13.36
N SER A 58 -5.71 -22.51 -14.39
CA SER A 58 -5.30 -21.31 -15.12
C SER A 58 -5.66 -20.01 -14.38
N ASN A 59 -6.42 -20.10 -13.28
CA ASN A 59 -6.88 -18.96 -12.51
C ASN A 59 -5.91 -18.63 -11.35
N PRO A 60 -5.23 -17.46 -11.36
CA PRO A 60 -4.30 -17.08 -10.30
C PRO A 60 -4.90 -17.05 -8.89
N TYR A 61 -6.20 -16.79 -8.77
CA TYR A 61 -6.92 -16.75 -7.49
C TYR A 61 -7.01 -18.12 -6.80
N ASP A 62 -6.80 -19.22 -7.52
CA ASP A 62 -6.82 -20.56 -6.92
C ASP A 62 -5.55 -20.84 -6.11
N TYR A 63 -4.52 -19.99 -6.24
CA TYR A 63 -3.22 -20.16 -5.60
C TYR A 63 -2.98 -19.21 -4.42
N ILE A 64 -3.93 -18.33 -4.07
CA ILE A 64 -3.73 -17.30 -3.03
C ILE A 64 -4.32 -17.66 -1.67
N ASN A 65 -5.14 -18.71 -1.56
CA ASN A 65 -5.71 -19.13 -0.28
C ASN A 65 -4.72 -19.98 0.56
N ASN A 66 -3.57 -19.41 0.89
CA ASN A 66 -2.53 -20.09 1.68
C ASN A 66 -1.83 -19.13 2.66
N ALA A 67 -1.06 -19.69 3.60
CA ALA A 67 -0.40 -18.92 4.65
C ALA A 67 0.71 -18.00 4.14
N ASN A 68 1.41 -18.40 3.06
CA ASN A 68 2.48 -17.61 2.46
C ASN A 68 1.93 -16.34 1.80
N TYR A 69 0.82 -16.46 1.08
CA TYR A 69 0.12 -15.31 0.49
C TYR A 69 -0.37 -14.33 1.57
N LYS A 70 -1.04 -14.86 2.60
CA LYS A 70 -1.46 -14.05 3.76
C LYS A 70 -0.28 -13.35 4.44
N SER A 71 0.87 -14.01 4.51
CA SER A 71 2.09 -13.42 5.06
C SER A 71 2.61 -12.25 4.23
N ILE A 72 2.47 -12.30 2.89
CA ILE A 72 2.78 -11.16 2.01
C ILE A 72 1.81 -10.01 2.27
N VAL A 73 0.50 -10.26 2.29
CA VAL A 73 -0.52 -9.23 2.54
C VAL A 73 -0.33 -8.56 3.92
N ASN A 74 0.03 -9.35 4.93
CA ASN A 74 0.26 -8.87 6.29
C ASN A 74 1.49 -7.95 6.44
N LEU A 75 2.38 -7.86 5.44
CA LEU A 75 3.45 -6.87 5.43
C LEU A 75 2.90 -5.43 5.30
N GLY A 76 1.67 -5.28 4.82
CA GLY A 76 1.00 -3.99 4.74
C GLY A 76 1.66 -3.02 3.76
N SER A 77 1.48 -1.72 4.01
CA SER A 77 1.86 -0.65 3.06
C SER A 77 3.36 -0.59 2.76
N GLU A 78 4.22 -1.13 3.62
CA GLU A 78 5.67 -1.22 3.39
C GLU A 78 6.02 -2.15 2.22
N ALA A 79 5.17 -3.13 1.91
CA ALA A 79 5.41 -4.05 0.80
C ALA A 79 5.04 -3.47 -0.57
N LEU A 80 4.13 -2.49 -0.64
CA LEU A 80 3.62 -1.94 -1.91
C LEU A 80 4.71 -1.50 -2.90
N PRO A 81 5.69 -0.63 -2.53
CA PRO A 81 6.72 -0.20 -3.49
C PRO A 81 7.59 -1.36 -3.96
N ILE A 82 7.90 -2.33 -3.08
CA ILE A 82 8.73 -3.49 -3.42
C ILE A 82 7.97 -4.43 -4.36
N ILE A 83 6.68 -4.66 -4.11
CA ILE A 83 5.83 -5.49 -4.98
C ILE A 83 5.76 -4.91 -6.39
N VAL A 84 5.49 -3.61 -6.51
CA VAL A 84 5.39 -2.92 -7.81
C VAL A 84 6.73 -2.95 -8.53
N ASP A 85 7.84 -2.68 -7.84
CA ASP A 85 9.19 -2.78 -8.40
C ASP A 85 9.50 -4.19 -8.91
N ARG A 86 9.14 -5.24 -8.15
CA ARG A 86 9.30 -6.64 -8.58
C ARG A 86 8.50 -6.96 -9.85
N ILE A 87 7.29 -6.40 -9.99
CA ILE A 87 6.49 -6.58 -11.20
C ILE A 87 7.13 -5.81 -12.35
N ASP A 88 7.53 -4.55 -12.16
CA ASP A 88 8.12 -3.71 -13.21
C ASP A 88 9.47 -4.22 -13.72
N GLN A 89 10.30 -4.77 -12.84
CA GLN A 89 11.61 -5.36 -13.20
C GLN A 89 11.50 -6.76 -13.81
N SER A 90 10.40 -7.48 -13.58
CA SER A 90 10.21 -8.82 -14.17
C SER A 90 10.12 -8.72 -15.70
N LYS A 91 10.74 -9.68 -16.39
CA LYS A 91 10.56 -9.85 -17.84
C LYS A 91 9.33 -10.69 -18.17
N GLU A 92 8.76 -11.32 -17.16
CA GLU A 92 7.61 -12.21 -17.27
C GLU A 92 6.32 -11.46 -16.89
N GLU A 93 5.18 -11.98 -17.33
CA GLU A 93 3.84 -11.54 -16.91
C GLU A 93 3.02 -12.71 -16.35
N GLY A 94 3.71 -13.72 -15.81
CA GLY A 94 3.14 -15.00 -15.45
C GLY A 94 2.38 -14.99 -14.12
N LEU A 95 2.09 -16.20 -13.64
CA LEU A 95 1.35 -16.42 -12.39
C LEU A 95 1.97 -15.66 -11.20
N ARG A 96 3.30 -15.62 -11.11
CA ARG A 96 4.03 -14.95 -10.03
C ARG A 96 3.70 -13.45 -9.98
N GLU A 97 3.87 -12.75 -11.10
CA GLU A 97 3.61 -11.31 -11.18
C GLU A 97 2.13 -11.00 -10.97
N TYR A 98 1.24 -11.87 -11.45
CA TYR A 98 -0.20 -11.70 -11.25
C TYR A 98 -0.61 -11.84 -9.78
N ILE A 99 -0.07 -12.83 -9.06
CA ILE A 99 -0.30 -12.98 -7.60
C ILE A 99 0.20 -11.75 -6.84
N LEU A 100 1.35 -11.21 -7.24
CA LEU A 100 1.89 -9.97 -6.68
C LEU A 100 0.96 -8.77 -6.93
N SER A 101 0.37 -8.65 -8.13
CA SER A 101 -0.65 -7.63 -8.42
C SER A 101 -1.87 -7.74 -7.51
N ILE A 102 -2.39 -8.97 -7.31
CA ILE A 102 -3.53 -9.19 -6.40
C ILE A 102 -3.15 -8.81 -4.95
N ALA A 103 -1.95 -9.18 -4.49
CA ALA A 103 -1.48 -8.81 -3.16
C ALA A 103 -1.39 -7.29 -2.98
N ALA A 104 -0.93 -6.55 -4.00
CA ALA A 104 -0.90 -5.10 -3.96
C ALA A 104 -2.30 -4.48 -3.86
N GLU A 105 -3.28 -4.97 -4.63
CA GLU A 105 -4.68 -4.54 -4.53
C GLU A 105 -5.26 -4.80 -3.12
N GLU A 106 -5.01 -5.98 -2.56
CA GLU A 106 -5.51 -6.37 -1.23
C GLU A 106 -4.88 -5.52 -0.11
N ILE A 107 -3.56 -5.33 -0.13
CA ILE A 107 -2.84 -4.45 0.81
C ILE A 107 -3.36 -3.01 0.73
N ALA A 108 -3.56 -2.52 -0.49
CA ALA A 108 -3.99 -1.16 -0.73
C ALA A 108 -5.51 -0.97 -0.57
N LYS A 109 -6.27 -2.06 -0.40
CA LYS A 109 -7.74 -2.07 -0.35
C LYS A 109 -8.37 -1.32 -1.53
N VAL A 110 -7.82 -1.53 -2.72
CA VAL A 110 -8.35 -1.01 -3.98
C VAL A 110 -8.83 -2.17 -4.84
N ASP A 111 -9.82 -1.89 -5.68
CA ASP A 111 -10.23 -2.80 -6.74
C ASP A 111 -10.01 -2.06 -8.07
N LEU A 112 -8.81 -2.22 -8.64
CA LEU A 112 -8.45 -1.63 -9.94
C LEU A 112 -8.92 -2.52 -11.11
N LYS A 113 -9.66 -3.59 -10.81
CA LYS A 113 -10.35 -4.44 -11.79
C LYS A 113 -11.84 -4.18 -11.87
N LYS A 114 -12.39 -3.31 -11.02
CA LYS A 114 -13.83 -3.09 -10.85
C LYS A 114 -14.52 -2.79 -12.18
N ASP A 115 -13.84 -2.06 -13.06
CA ASP A 115 -14.13 -2.04 -14.49
C ASP A 115 -13.18 -3.04 -15.18
N LYS A 116 -13.70 -4.23 -15.52
CA LYS A 116 -12.98 -5.43 -16.02
C LYS A 116 -12.04 -5.21 -17.22
N SER A 117 -11.96 -3.99 -17.73
CA SER A 117 -11.13 -3.53 -18.83
C SER A 117 -9.81 -2.87 -18.41
N GLU A 118 -9.58 -2.54 -17.13
CA GLU A 118 -8.42 -1.72 -16.77
C GLU A 118 -7.09 -2.51 -16.79
N TRP A 119 -7.06 -3.77 -16.33
CA TRP A 119 -5.88 -4.62 -16.53
C TRP A 119 -6.17 -6.13 -16.58
N SER A 120 -5.46 -6.83 -17.48
CA SER A 120 -5.51 -8.29 -17.64
C SER A 120 -4.14 -8.97 -17.54
N SER A 121 -3.07 -8.20 -17.43
CA SER A 121 -1.70 -8.67 -17.18
C SER A 121 -1.03 -7.89 -16.06
N ALA A 122 0.03 -8.43 -15.47
CA ALA A 122 0.72 -7.77 -14.36
C ALA A 122 1.37 -6.42 -14.75
N LYS A 123 1.83 -6.24 -16.00
CA LYS A 123 2.28 -4.91 -16.48
C LYS A 123 1.11 -3.97 -16.73
N GLY A 124 -0.03 -4.50 -17.19
CA GLY A 124 -1.28 -3.75 -17.23
C GLY A 124 -1.62 -3.19 -15.85
N PHE A 125 -1.50 -4.02 -14.81
CA PHE A 125 -1.68 -3.61 -13.43
C PHE A 125 -0.76 -2.45 -13.05
N THR A 126 0.56 -2.53 -13.29
CA THR A 126 1.47 -1.45 -12.84
C THR A 126 1.17 -0.12 -13.52
N LYS A 127 0.71 -0.13 -14.78
CA LYS A 127 0.26 1.08 -15.46
C LYS A 127 -0.99 1.69 -14.80
N VAL A 128 -2.00 0.88 -14.50
CA VAL A 128 -3.24 1.36 -13.85
C VAL A 128 -2.94 1.82 -12.43
N TRP A 129 -2.15 1.04 -11.68
CA TRP A 129 -1.68 1.36 -10.35
C TRP A 129 -1.01 2.73 -10.27
N LYS A 130 -0.03 3.00 -11.13
CA LYS A 130 0.66 4.31 -11.16
C LYS A 130 -0.28 5.44 -11.53
N THR A 131 -1.20 5.21 -12.47
CA THR A 131 -2.22 6.19 -12.84
C THR A 131 -3.14 6.50 -11.67
N HIS A 132 -3.60 5.47 -10.95
CA HIS A 132 -4.40 5.61 -9.74
C HIS A 132 -3.68 6.45 -8.68
N LEU A 133 -2.44 6.08 -8.34
CA LEU A 133 -1.63 6.81 -7.35
C LEU A 133 -1.48 8.29 -7.72
N LYS A 134 -1.14 8.60 -8.98
CA LYS A 134 -1.04 9.98 -9.50
C LYS A 134 -2.30 10.81 -9.28
N GLN A 135 -3.47 10.18 -9.42
CA GLN A 135 -4.74 10.87 -9.35
C GLN A 135 -5.26 11.05 -7.92
N ILE A 136 -4.75 10.30 -6.94
CA ILE A 136 -5.23 10.35 -5.55
C ILE A 136 -5.32 11.77 -5.00
N PRO A 137 -4.29 12.64 -5.06
CA PRO A 137 -4.39 13.98 -4.47
C PRO A 137 -5.51 14.82 -5.09
N THR A 138 -5.64 14.75 -6.42
CA THR A 138 -6.69 15.46 -7.17
C THR A 138 -8.07 14.89 -6.88
N ASN A 139 -8.22 13.56 -6.84
CA ASN A 139 -9.48 12.89 -6.55
C ASN A 139 -9.96 13.20 -5.14
N VAL A 140 -9.07 13.14 -4.13
CA VAL A 140 -9.40 13.55 -2.76
C VAL A 140 -9.91 14.99 -2.73
N ASN A 141 -9.21 15.93 -3.38
CA ASN A 141 -9.65 17.33 -3.45
C ASN A 141 -11.05 17.46 -4.08
N ASN A 142 -11.27 16.82 -5.24
CA ASN A 142 -12.54 16.87 -5.96
C ASN A 142 -13.70 16.30 -5.14
N ILE A 143 -13.48 15.18 -4.44
CA ILE A 143 -14.50 14.57 -3.58
C ILE A 143 -14.84 15.49 -2.40
N VAL A 144 -13.84 16.10 -1.75
CA VAL A 144 -14.08 16.98 -0.60
C VAL A 144 -14.90 18.22 -0.98
N VAL A 145 -14.60 18.84 -2.13
CA VAL A 145 -15.29 20.08 -2.57
C VAL A 145 -16.60 19.83 -3.33
N SER A 146 -16.98 18.56 -3.57
CA SER A 146 -18.22 18.24 -4.27
C SER A 146 -19.46 18.63 -3.44
N ASN A 147 -20.60 18.75 -4.11
CA ASN A 147 -21.90 19.01 -3.47
C ASN A 147 -22.57 17.73 -2.93
N GLU A 148 -21.85 16.61 -2.92
CA GLU A 148 -22.35 15.32 -2.44
C GLU A 148 -22.52 15.30 -0.91
N SER A 149 -23.33 14.37 -0.42
CA SER A 149 -23.47 14.14 1.02
C SER A 149 -22.16 13.64 1.64
N ASN A 150 -21.98 13.86 2.94
CA ASN A 150 -20.79 13.38 3.66
C ASN A 150 -20.64 11.85 3.56
N ASP A 151 -21.75 11.10 3.62
CA ASP A 151 -21.74 9.65 3.47
C ASP A 151 -21.23 9.22 2.08
N LYS A 152 -21.67 9.92 1.03
CA LYS A 152 -21.23 9.67 -0.34
C LYS A 152 -19.75 10.00 -0.52
N LYS A 153 -19.29 11.13 0.05
CA LYS A 153 -17.85 11.48 0.08
C LYS A 153 -17.02 10.42 0.79
N VAL A 154 -17.47 9.93 1.94
CA VAL A 154 -16.81 8.85 2.68
C VAL A 154 -16.69 7.59 1.81
N GLN A 155 -17.76 7.18 1.14
CA GLN A 155 -17.74 6.01 0.25
C GLN A 155 -16.73 6.18 -0.89
N GLU A 156 -16.70 7.35 -1.53
CA GLU A 156 -15.78 7.63 -2.65
C GLU A 156 -14.32 7.69 -2.20
N LEU A 157 -14.04 8.28 -1.04
CA LEU A 157 -12.70 8.30 -0.45
C LEU A 157 -12.21 6.89 -0.11
N VAL A 158 -13.10 6.00 0.36
CA VAL A 158 -12.75 4.60 0.66
C VAL A 158 -12.39 3.84 -0.63
N LEU A 159 -13.03 4.14 -1.76
CA LEU A 159 -12.69 3.52 -3.05
C LEU A 159 -11.28 3.87 -3.54
N LEU A 160 -10.70 4.97 -3.06
CA LEU A 160 -9.31 5.33 -3.39
C LEU A 160 -8.27 4.46 -2.67
N GLY A 161 -8.69 3.68 -1.68
CA GLY A 161 -7.85 2.76 -0.92
C GLY A 161 -6.93 3.44 0.10
N THR A 162 -6.10 2.62 0.75
CA THR A 162 -5.19 3.07 1.81
C THR A 162 -4.20 4.14 1.36
N PRO A 163 -3.68 4.19 0.11
CA PRO A 163 -2.76 5.26 -0.31
C PRO A 163 -3.38 6.67 -0.24
N ALA A 164 -4.72 6.80 -0.18
CA ALA A 164 -5.40 8.08 0.00
C ALA A 164 -5.39 8.61 1.45
N ILE A 165 -5.14 7.75 2.45
CA ILE A 165 -5.15 8.10 3.88
C ILE A 165 -4.40 9.40 4.21
N PRO A 166 -3.13 9.59 3.83
CA PRO A 166 -2.39 10.81 4.20
C PRO A 166 -3.03 12.08 3.63
N PHE A 167 -3.66 12.01 2.45
CA PHE A 167 -4.33 13.16 1.82
C PHE A 167 -5.68 13.44 2.46
N ILE A 168 -6.42 12.40 2.85
CA ILE A 168 -7.66 12.52 3.63
C ILE A 168 -7.37 13.17 5.00
N MET A 169 -6.29 12.74 5.66
CA MET A 169 -5.83 13.33 6.92
C MET A 169 -5.55 14.83 6.80
N ASP A 170 -4.94 15.28 5.70
CA ASP A 170 -4.73 16.72 5.45
C ASP A 170 -6.06 17.48 5.40
N LYS A 171 -7.11 16.88 4.82
CA LYS A 171 -8.45 17.49 4.75
C LYS A 171 -9.14 17.55 6.10
N ILE A 172 -8.98 16.52 6.92
CA ILE A 172 -9.50 16.52 8.29
C ILE A 172 -8.83 17.63 9.11
N GLU A 173 -7.51 17.82 8.97
CA GLU A 173 -6.79 18.94 9.61
C GLU A 173 -7.23 20.33 9.12
N GLN A 174 -7.71 20.42 7.88
CA GLN A 174 -8.27 21.63 7.28
C GLN A 174 -9.74 21.90 7.68
N GLY A 175 -10.31 21.08 8.57
CA GLY A 175 -11.66 21.29 9.11
C GLY A 175 -12.72 20.31 8.63
N ASN A 176 -12.37 19.34 7.77
CA ASN A 176 -13.32 18.35 7.22
C ASN A 176 -13.41 17.10 8.12
N ALA A 177 -13.69 17.29 9.41
CA ALA A 177 -13.67 16.22 10.43
C ALA A 177 -14.74 15.13 10.20
N GLU A 178 -15.80 15.46 9.47
CA GLU A 178 -16.84 14.56 9.01
C GLU A 178 -16.33 13.45 8.09
N LEU A 179 -15.15 13.61 7.47
CA LEU A 179 -14.55 12.62 6.57
C LEU A 179 -13.80 11.50 7.31
N PHE A 180 -13.57 11.65 8.62
CA PHE A 180 -12.88 10.66 9.44
C PHE A 180 -13.40 9.21 9.31
N PRO A 181 -14.71 8.92 9.11
CA PRO A 181 -15.19 7.57 8.88
C PRO A 181 -14.54 6.86 7.69
N SER A 182 -14.00 7.58 6.70
CA SER A 182 -13.22 6.97 5.62
C SER A 182 -11.90 6.37 6.13
N ILE A 183 -11.22 7.05 7.06
CA ILE A 183 -10.02 6.54 7.74
C ILE A 183 -10.34 5.28 8.55
N ASP A 184 -11.46 5.29 9.29
CA ASP A 184 -11.95 4.12 10.02
C ASP A 184 -12.12 2.89 9.14
N GLN A 185 -12.81 3.06 8.01
CA GLN A 185 -13.07 1.96 7.08
C GLN A 185 -11.78 1.47 6.40
N LEU A 186 -10.91 2.39 5.97
CA LEU A 186 -9.64 2.06 5.34
C LEU A 186 -8.68 1.34 6.31
N LEU A 187 -8.74 1.62 7.61
CA LEU A 187 -7.89 0.98 8.62
C LEU A 187 -8.54 -0.24 9.29
N ARG A 188 -9.82 -0.53 9.02
CA ARG A 188 -10.50 -1.68 9.62
C ARG A 188 -9.78 -3.00 9.33
N GLY A 189 -9.53 -3.79 10.37
CA GLY A 189 -8.80 -5.06 10.26
C GLY A 189 -7.28 -4.92 10.15
N ASN A 190 -6.73 -3.70 10.16
CA ASN A 190 -5.29 -3.50 10.27
C ASN A 190 -4.85 -3.78 11.72
N PRO A 191 -3.91 -4.73 11.96
CA PRO A 191 -3.51 -5.12 13.31
C PRO A 191 -2.81 -4.00 14.08
N ASN A 192 -2.25 -2.99 13.39
CA ASN A 192 -1.55 -1.88 14.01
C ASN A 192 -2.51 -0.76 14.48
N PHE A 193 -3.78 -0.79 14.04
CA PHE A 193 -4.76 0.25 14.37
C PHE A 193 -6.04 -0.36 14.93
N ASN A 194 -6.29 -0.12 16.22
CA ASN A 194 -7.54 -0.54 16.84
C ASN A 194 -8.67 0.47 16.55
N MET A 195 -9.35 0.29 15.42
CA MET A 195 -10.49 1.12 15.01
C MET A 195 -11.82 0.68 15.64
N SER A 196 -11.84 -0.28 16.58
CA SER A 196 -13.08 -0.78 17.19
C SER A 196 -13.65 0.11 18.30
N GLN A 197 -12.88 1.11 18.75
CA GLN A 197 -13.27 2.03 19.81
C GLN A 197 -13.65 3.40 19.24
N ALA A 198 -14.68 4.02 19.82
CA ALA A 198 -15.05 5.38 19.47
C ALA A 198 -13.88 6.32 19.73
N ILE A 199 -13.40 7.01 18.69
CA ILE A 199 -12.31 7.98 18.77
C ILE A 199 -12.92 9.33 19.19
N PRO A 200 -12.71 9.80 20.43
CA PRO A 200 -13.43 10.95 20.97
C PRO A 200 -13.01 12.26 20.30
N ASP A 201 -11.71 12.40 20.00
CA ASP A 201 -11.15 13.53 19.27
C ASP A 201 -10.46 13.04 17.98
N LYS A 202 -11.21 13.12 16.89
CA LYS A 202 -10.79 12.72 15.55
C LYS A 202 -9.60 13.53 15.04
N LEU A 203 -9.55 14.82 15.36
CA LEU A 203 -8.51 15.73 14.88
C LEU A 203 -7.18 15.46 15.61
N ASP A 204 -7.25 15.31 16.93
CA ASP A 204 -6.09 14.90 17.73
C ASP A 204 -5.56 13.53 17.31
N TRP A 205 -6.45 12.57 17.04
CA TRP A 205 -6.05 11.26 16.53
C TRP A 205 -5.31 11.37 15.19
N VAL A 206 -5.82 12.16 14.24
CA VAL A 206 -5.15 12.37 12.94
C VAL A 206 -3.76 12.95 13.16
N LYS A 207 -3.62 14.02 13.95
CA LYS A 207 -2.32 14.67 14.19
C LYS A 207 -1.30 13.72 14.81
N LYS A 208 -1.71 12.87 15.75
CA LYS A 208 -0.83 11.89 16.43
C LYS A 208 -0.38 10.76 15.51
N ASN A 209 -1.22 10.34 14.57
CA ASN A 209 -0.95 9.16 13.74
C ASN A 209 -0.44 9.49 12.33
N LYS A 210 -0.52 10.76 11.90
CA LYS A 210 -0.17 11.19 10.54
C LYS A 210 1.20 10.71 10.05
N SER A 211 2.22 10.77 10.91
CA SER A 211 3.59 10.35 10.55
C SER A 211 3.71 8.86 10.24
N GLN A 212 2.81 8.02 10.76
CA GLN A 212 2.78 6.57 10.49
C GLN A 212 2.36 6.26 9.04
N PHE A 213 1.81 7.24 8.32
CA PHE A 213 1.37 7.12 6.93
C PHE A 213 2.30 7.84 5.94
N ASN A 214 3.49 8.26 6.38
CA ASN A 214 4.45 8.93 5.51
C ASN A 214 4.89 8.03 4.34
N ASN A 215 5.03 6.72 4.56
CA ASN A 215 5.37 5.78 3.49
C ASN A 215 4.31 5.77 2.36
N LEU A 216 3.02 5.91 2.69
CA LEU A 216 1.94 6.01 1.70
C LEU A 216 1.97 7.34 0.96
N ARG A 217 2.33 8.43 1.65
CA ARG A 217 2.52 9.73 1.00
C ARG A 217 3.69 9.69 0.03
N GLU A 218 4.81 9.10 0.45
CA GLU A 218 5.98 8.89 -0.39
C GLU A 218 5.63 8.02 -1.59
N LEU A 219 4.93 6.89 -1.39
CA LEU A 219 4.46 6.02 -2.47
C LEU A 219 3.65 6.78 -3.54
N VAL A 220 2.74 7.66 -3.12
CA VAL A 220 1.98 8.51 -4.07
C VAL A 220 2.88 9.55 -4.74
N GLY A 221 3.84 10.12 -4.01
CA GLY A 221 4.76 11.14 -4.53
C GLY A 221 5.86 10.61 -5.45
N THR A 222 6.36 9.39 -5.24
CA THR A 222 7.44 8.77 -6.05
C THR A 222 6.95 8.30 -7.41
N GLU A 223 5.68 7.91 -7.49
CA GLU A 223 5.07 7.43 -8.73
C GLU A 223 4.41 8.56 -9.54
N SER A 224 4.53 9.82 -9.11
CA SER A 224 3.97 11.03 -9.75
C SER A 224 4.88 11.64 -10.81
#